data_AF-A0A962JL17-F1
#
_entry.id   AF-A0A962JL17-F1
#
_cell.length_a   1.000
_cell.length_b   1.000
_cell.length_c   1.000
_cell.angle_alpha   90.00
_cell.angle_beta   90.00
_cell.angle_gamma   90.00
#
_symmetry.space_group_name_H-M   'P 1'
#
loop_
_entity.id
_entity.type
_entity.pdbx_description
1 polymer ?
#
loop_
_entity_poly.entity_id
_entity_poly.type
_entity_poly.pdbx_seq_one_letter_code
_entity_poly.pdbx_strand_id
1 'polypeptide(L)'
;MSWINTQTDKDVKERVSQFWNKMRSDLKNERFWADKIKEFKEEPSKRLALAMENLPLPAAFREAAVALRSLIRQKKKDKEDYIDELTLLYWFAAINSFSIPYSNYLKQPGYNVFESIPGNVIKTLEFSYLDLGYEHLELLNKTDVKLLVELWGEPKKHSTLHKIHKDVWVQYEKALLLKQQNEQRKLFF
;
A
#
# COMPACT_ATOMS: atom_id res chain seq x y z
N MET A 1 -1.63 13.28 8.61
CA MET A 1 -2.73 12.33 8.31
C MET A 1 -2.18 11.22 7.42
N SER A 2 -2.44 9.94 7.72
CA SER A 2 -2.00 8.82 6.87
C SER A 2 -2.78 8.83 5.54
N TRP A 3 -2.13 8.42 4.44
CA TRP A 3 -2.74 8.36 3.11
C TRP A 3 -4.05 7.56 3.11
N ILE A 4 -4.10 6.45 3.84
CA ILE A 4 -5.29 5.58 3.89
C ILE A 4 -6.51 6.27 4.52
N ASN A 5 -6.33 7.41 5.19
CA ASN A 5 -7.42 8.18 5.82
C ASN A 5 -7.89 9.37 4.99
N THR A 6 -7.29 9.62 3.82
CA THR A 6 -7.74 10.68 2.90
C THR A 6 -9.12 10.34 2.31
N GLN A 7 -9.99 11.34 2.19
CA GLN A 7 -11.38 11.19 1.70
C GLN A 7 -11.59 11.82 0.32
N THR A 8 -10.78 12.81 -0.03
CA THR A 8 -10.95 13.57 -1.27
C THR A 8 -9.64 13.73 -2.02
N ASP A 9 -9.75 14.05 -3.32
CA ASP A 9 -8.61 14.43 -4.16
C ASP A 9 -7.82 15.63 -3.60
N LYS A 10 -8.52 16.54 -2.89
CA LYS A 10 -7.90 17.68 -2.22
C LYS A 10 -7.03 17.21 -1.05
N ASP A 11 -7.54 16.31 -0.22
CA ASP A 11 -6.81 15.75 0.92
C ASP A 11 -5.54 15.04 0.45
N VAL A 12 -5.64 14.28 -0.66
CA VAL A 12 -4.47 13.62 -1.27
C VAL A 12 -3.44 14.64 -1.71
N LYS A 13 -3.85 15.70 -2.43
CA LYS A 13 -2.92 16.75 -2.90
C LYS A 13 -2.20 17.43 -1.73
N GLU A 14 -2.93 17.79 -0.68
CA GLU A 14 -2.37 18.40 0.52
C GLU A 14 -1.39 17.43 1.21
N ARG A 15 -1.78 16.17 1.38
CA ARG A 15 -0.93 15.13 1.98
C ARG A 15 0.33 14.90 1.17
N VAL A 16 0.24 14.78 -0.16
CA VAL A 16 1.40 14.56 -1.03
C VAL A 16 2.37 15.73 -0.93
N SER A 17 1.87 16.97 -0.95
CA SER A 17 2.71 18.15 -0.76
C SER A 17 3.41 18.15 0.62
N GLN A 18 2.66 17.89 1.70
CA GLN A 18 3.20 17.82 3.05
C GLN A 18 4.24 16.70 3.19
N PHE A 19 3.96 15.53 2.61
CA PHE A 19 4.82 14.36 2.62
C PHE A 19 6.16 14.67 1.93
N TRP A 20 6.14 15.19 0.71
CA TRP A 20 7.37 15.53 -0.01
C TRP A 20 8.15 16.67 0.65
N ASN A 21 7.47 17.65 1.27
CA ASN A 21 8.14 18.70 2.03
C ASN A 21 8.84 18.13 3.28
N LYS A 22 8.17 17.25 4.02
CA LYS A 22 8.78 16.52 5.15
C LYS A 22 9.95 15.67 4.68
N MET A 23 9.77 14.90 3.61
CA MET A 23 10.81 14.03 3.07
C MET A 23 12.06 14.80 2.63
N ARG A 24 11.88 15.96 1.98
CA ARG A 24 12.99 16.87 1.64
C ARG A 24 13.68 17.45 2.87
N SER A 25 12.94 17.75 3.93
CA SER A 25 13.51 18.19 5.20
C SER A 25 14.29 17.06 5.89
N ASP A 26 13.75 15.85 5.91
CA ASP A 26 14.38 14.67 6.51
C ASP A 26 15.68 14.32 5.79
N LEU A 27 15.72 14.46 4.45
CA LEU A 27 16.93 14.32 3.65
C LEU A 27 18.02 15.34 4.03
N LYS A 28 17.65 16.58 4.35
CA LYS A 28 18.60 17.60 4.82
C LYS A 28 19.13 17.33 6.23
N ASN A 29 18.36 16.62 7.04
CA ASN A 29 18.67 16.33 8.44
C ASN A 29 19.21 14.90 8.66
N GLU A 30 19.54 14.16 7.59
CA GLU A 30 20.05 12.78 7.59
C GLU A 30 19.21 11.77 8.42
N ARG A 31 17.93 12.05 8.65
CA ARG A 31 17.04 11.21 9.46
C ARG A 31 15.86 10.74 8.64
N PHE A 32 16.14 9.80 7.73
CA PHE A 32 15.13 9.24 6.85
C PHE A 32 14.28 8.17 7.56
N TRP A 33 12.98 8.11 7.25
CA TRP A 33 12.08 7.14 7.89
C TRP A 33 12.52 5.70 7.66
N ALA A 34 13.13 5.40 6.51
CA ALA A 34 13.63 4.05 6.21
C ALA A 34 14.87 3.67 7.03
N ASP A 35 15.54 4.63 7.66
CA ASP A 35 16.58 4.37 8.65
C ASP A 35 15.98 4.24 10.04
N LYS A 36 15.08 5.15 10.41
CA LYS A 36 14.33 5.08 11.68
C LYS A 36 13.57 3.76 11.84
N ILE A 37 12.99 3.21 10.77
CA ILE A 37 12.23 1.97 10.84
C ILE A 37 13.09 0.76 11.20
N LYS A 38 14.40 0.81 10.93
CA LYS A 38 15.35 -0.25 11.29
C LYS A 38 15.59 -0.29 12.80
N GLU A 39 15.44 0.84 13.51
CA GLU A 39 15.55 0.91 14.97
C GLU A 39 14.43 0.11 15.65
N PHE A 40 13.25 0.00 15.03
CA PHE A 40 12.11 -0.77 15.53
C PHE A 40 12.16 -2.25 15.15
N LYS A 41 13.34 -2.83 14.92
CA LYS A 41 13.50 -4.23 14.52
C LYS A 41 12.81 -5.20 15.50
N GLU A 42 12.99 -4.97 16.80
CA GLU A 42 12.43 -5.79 17.89
C GLU A 42 11.09 -5.26 18.41
N GLU A 43 10.57 -4.17 17.81
CA GLU A 43 9.32 -3.51 18.21
C GLU A 43 8.31 -3.52 17.04
N PRO A 44 7.76 -4.69 16.69
CA PRO A 44 7.01 -4.85 15.45
C PRO A 44 5.74 -3.97 15.38
N SER A 45 5.09 -3.68 16.50
CA SER A 45 3.96 -2.74 16.55
C SER A 45 4.38 -1.31 16.16
N LYS A 46 5.53 -0.83 16.64
CA LYS A 46 6.07 0.49 16.26
C LYS A 46 6.51 0.50 14.80
N ARG A 47 7.12 -0.58 14.33
CA ARG A 47 7.50 -0.76 12.92
C ARG A 47 6.27 -0.69 12.01
N LEU A 48 5.18 -1.36 12.37
CA LEU A 48 3.91 -1.34 11.65
C LEU A 48 3.31 0.07 11.61
N ALA A 49 3.25 0.76 12.75
CA ALA A 49 2.75 2.13 12.82
C ALA A 49 3.52 3.08 11.90
N LEU A 50 4.87 3.03 11.95
CA LEU A 50 5.71 3.86 11.09
C LEU A 50 5.54 3.51 9.60
N ALA A 51 5.39 2.23 9.25
CA ALA A 51 5.08 1.83 7.89
C ALA A 51 3.73 2.41 7.42
N MET A 52 2.69 2.32 8.25
CA MET A 52 1.35 2.85 7.94
C MET A 52 1.33 4.38 7.77
N GLU A 53 2.18 5.11 8.46
CA GLU A 53 2.35 6.57 8.27
C GLU A 53 2.92 6.91 6.89
N ASN A 54 3.74 6.01 6.32
CA ASN A 54 4.48 6.22 5.07
C ASN A 54 3.79 5.58 3.85
N LEU A 55 2.61 4.98 4.01
CA LEU A 55 1.77 4.59 2.88
C LEU A 55 1.43 5.83 2.02
N PRO A 56 1.35 5.67 0.68
CA PRO A 56 1.33 4.41 -0.07
C PRO A 56 2.69 4.00 -0.66
N LEU A 57 3.83 4.40 -0.07
CA LEU A 57 5.14 4.04 -0.61
C LEU A 57 5.30 2.51 -0.76
N PRO A 58 5.87 2.00 -1.87
CA PRO A 58 6.08 0.57 -2.04
C PRO A 58 6.95 -0.04 -0.93
N ALA A 59 7.93 0.72 -0.43
CA ALA A 59 8.73 0.31 0.71
C ALA A 59 7.91 0.22 2.01
N ALA A 60 6.95 1.12 2.22
CA ALA A 60 6.09 1.08 3.40
C ALA A 60 5.21 -0.18 3.44
N PHE A 61 4.68 -0.62 2.28
CA PHE A 61 3.97 -1.91 2.19
C PHE A 61 4.84 -3.11 2.57
N ARG A 62 6.09 -3.16 2.06
CA ARG A 62 7.04 -4.22 2.42
C ARG A 62 7.35 -4.23 3.92
N GLU A 63 7.54 -3.05 4.50
CA GLU A 63 7.82 -2.89 5.93
C GLU A 63 6.64 -3.27 6.81
N ALA A 64 5.40 -2.92 6.42
CA ALA A 64 4.19 -3.37 7.08
C ALA A 64 4.08 -4.91 7.05
N ALA A 65 4.37 -5.53 5.91
CA ALA A 65 4.36 -6.99 5.79
C ALA A 65 5.44 -7.67 6.65
N VAL A 66 6.62 -7.06 6.80
CA VAL A 66 7.67 -7.56 7.72
C VAL A 66 7.20 -7.45 9.18
N ALA A 67 6.63 -6.31 9.57
CA ALA A 67 6.14 -6.07 10.92
C ALA A 67 5.00 -7.04 11.30
N LEU A 68 4.03 -7.24 10.41
CA LEU A 68 2.90 -8.17 10.63
C LEU A 68 3.36 -9.61 10.81
N ARG A 69 4.33 -10.07 10.01
CA ARG A 69 4.91 -11.41 10.20
C ARG A 69 5.60 -11.56 11.55
N SER A 70 6.26 -10.52 12.04
CA SER A 70 6.84 -10.53 13.39
C SER A 70 5.75 -10.63 14.47
N LEU A 71 4.64 -9.88 14.33
CA LEU A 71 3.50 -9.98 15.25
C LEU A 71 2.87 -11.37 15.24
N ILE A 72 2.61 -11.93 14.05
CA ILE A 72 2.07 -13.29 13.90
C ILE A 72 2.98 -14.31 14.59
N ARG A 73 4.31 -14.21 14.41
CA ARG A 73 5.27 -15.11 15.08
C ARG A 73 5.24 -14.97 16.60
N GLN A 74 5.17 -13.75 17.13
CA GLN A 74 5.07 -13.49 18.57
C GLN A 74 3.79 -14.11 19.13
N LYS A 75 2.63 -13.77 18.54
CA LYS A 75 1.34 -14.34 18.95
C LYS A 75 1.30 -15.86 18.88
N LYS A 76 1.84 -16.49 17.83
CA LYS A 76 1.96 -17.95 17.74
C LYS A 76 2.79 -18.56 18.87
N LYS A 77 3.89 -17.90 19.27
CA LYS A 77 4.73 -18.34 20.39
C LYS A 77 3.98 -18.22 21.71
N ASP A 78 3.22 -17.15 21.87
CA ASP A 78 2.45 -16.84 23.08
C ASP A 78 1.09 -17.56 23.12
N LYS A 79 0.77 -18.35 22.07
CA LYS A 79 -0.48 -19.09 21.88
C LYS A 79 -1.73 -18.19 21.82
N GLU A 80 -1.53 -16.97 21.33
CA GLU A 80 -2.59 -16.01 21.06
C GLU A 80 -3.10 -16.13 19.62
N ASP A 81 -4.34 -15.66 19.40
CA ASP A 81 -4.92 -15.61 18.06
C ASP A 81 -4.31 -14.49 17.20
N TYR A 82 -3.93 -14.84 15.98
CA TYR A 82 -3.21 -14.00 15.02
C TYR A 82 -3.99 -13.76 13.72
N ILE A 83 -5.28 -14.12 13.69
CA ILE A 83 -6.14 -13.99 12.51
C ILE A 83 -6.21 -12.53 12.03
N ASP A 84 -6.29 -11.55 12.93
CA ASP A 84 -6.37 -10.14 12.58
C ASP A 84 -5.10 -9.66 11.85
N GLU A 85 -3.92 -10.04 12.33
CA GLU A 85 -2.66 -9.68 11.69
C GLU A 85 -2.49 -10.37 10.33
N LEU A 86 -2.91 -11.63 10.21
CA LEU A 86 -2.87 -12.35 8.94
C LEU A 86 -3.85 -11.74 7.93
N THR A 87 -5.04 -11.36 8.39
CA THR A 87 -6.05 -10.69 7.56
C THR A 87 -5.55 -9.33 7.08
N LEU A 88 -4.93 -8.55 7.97
CA LEU A 88 -4.34 -7.27 7.61
C LEU A 88 -3.14 -7.44 6.65
N LEU A 89 -2.33 -8.48 6.82
CA LEU A 89 -1.24 -8.82 5.89
C LEU A 89 -1.78 -9.12 4.50
N TYR A 90 -2.83 -9.93 4.41
CA TYR A 90 -3.50 -10.23 3.14
C TYR A 90 -4.09 -8.97 2.50
N TRP A 91 -4.75 -8.11 3.30
CA TRP A 91 -5.29 -6.85 2.83
C TRP A 91 -4.20 -5.93 2.26
N PHE A 92 -3.05 -5.78 2.93
CA PHE A 92 -1.93 -5.03 2.38
C PHE A 92 -1.39 -5.61 1.07
N ALA A 93 -1.32 -6.93 0.97
CA ALA A 93 -0.89 -7.61 -0.24
C ALA A 93 -1.87 -7.37 -1.40
N ALA A 94 -3.18 -7.44 -1.14
CA ALA A 94 -4.23 -7.11 -2.09
C ALA A 94 -4.12 -5.66 -2.57
N ILE A 95 -4.06 -4.69 -1.64
CA ILE A 95 -3.96 -3.27 -1.98
C ILE A 95 -2.68 -2.97 -2.76
N ASN A 96 -1.53 -3.54 -2.38
CA ASN A 96 -0.28 -3.35 -3.12
C ASN A 96 -0.37 -3.89 -4.56
N SER A 97 -1.12 -4.98 -4.79
CA SER A 97 -1.35 -5.53 -6.13
C SER A 97 -2.25 -4.67 -7.03
N PHE A 98 -2.83 -3.58 -6.50
CA PHE A 98 -3.54 -2.59 -7.30
C PHE A 98 -2.60 -1.70 -8.12
N SER A 99 -1.41 -1.43 -7.58
CA SER A 99 -0.38 -0.68 -8.27
C SER A 99 0.33 -1.56 -9.30
N ILE A 100 0.54 -1.02 -10.50
CA ILE A 100 1.38 -1.65 -11.53
C ILE A 100 2.80 -1.04 -11.50
N PRO A 101 3.83 -1.78 -11.95
CA PRO A 101 5.19 -1.24 -12.01
C PRO A 101 5.28 0.04 -12.85
N TYR A 102 4.57 0.08 -13.99
CA TYR A 102 4.65 1.17 -14.95
C TYR A 102 3.33 1.37 -15.69
N SER A 103 2.86 2.62 -15.75
CA SER A 103 1.71 3.02 -16.56
C SER A 103 2.14 3.27 -18.00
N ASN A 104 1.69 2.41 -18.91
CA ASN A 104 1.93 2.59 -20.34
C ASN A 104 1.21 3.80 -20.94
N TYR A 105 0.09 4.22 -20.35
CA TYR A 105 -0.69 5.37 -20.78
C TYR A 105 -0.02 6.68 -20.39
N LEU A 106 0.47 6.80 -19.14
CA LEU A 106 1.13 8.01 -18.64
C LEU A 106 2.64 8.04 -18.85
N LYS A 107 3.25 6.92 -19.27
CA LYS A 107 4.71 6.78 -19.42
C LYS A 107 5.49 7.11 -18.14
N GLN A 108 4.97 6.67 -17.00
CA GLN A 108 5.58 6.90 -15.68
C GLN A 108 5.35 5.70 -14.75
N PRO A 109 6.07 5.60 -13.62
CA PRO A 109 5.83 4.57 -12.61
C PRO A 109 4.36 4.55 -12.18
N GLY A 110 3.76 3.36 -12.07
CA GLY A 110 2.35 3.23 -11.67
C GLY A 110 2.09 3.74 -10.25
N TYR A 111 3.12 3.76 -9.41
CA TYR A 111 3.09 4.44 -8.10
C TYR A 111 2.51 5.86 -8.17
N ASN A 112 2.82 6.64 -9.21
CA ASN A 112 2.33 8.01 -9.32
C ASN A 112 0.80 8.06 -9.47
N VAL A 113 0.22 7.08 -10.17
CA VAL A 113 -1.24 6.92 -10.24
C VAL A 113 -1.75 6.52 -8.87
N PHE A 114 -1.16 5.50 -8.26
CA PHE A 114 -1.61 4.95 -6.98
C PHE A 114 -1.57 5.97 -5.83
N GLU A 115 -0.52 6.78 -5.74
CA GLU A 115 -0.40 7.86 -4.74
C GLU A 115 -1.48 8.94 -4.92
N SER A 116 -1.98 9.13 -6.16
CA SER A 116 -3.01 10.12 -6.46
C SER A 116 -4.43 9.70 -6.05
N ILE A 117 -4.62 8.43 -5.65
CA ILE A 117 -5.93 7.86 -5.31
C ILE A 117 -6.22 8.11 -3.83
N PRO A 118 -7.40 8.67 -3.48
CA PRO A 118 -7.83 8.81 -2.10
C PRO A 118 -7.96 7.46 -1.38
N GLY A 119 -7.60 7.44 -0.10
CA GLY A 119 -7.60 6.24 0.73
C GLY A 119 -9.00 5.65 0.91
N ASN A 120 -10.06 6.47 0.94
CA ASN A 120 -11.43 5.98 0.98
C ASN A 120 -11.82 5.18 -0.28
N VAL A 121 -11.37 5.58 -1.47
CA VAL A 121 -11.60 4.83 -2.72
C VAL A 121 -10.88 3.49 -2.67
N ILE A 122 -9.66 3.45 -2.12
CA ILE A 122 -8.93 2.20 -1.93
C ILE A 122 -9.66 1.26 -0.95
N LYS A 123 -10.25 1.82 0.12
CA LYS A 123 -11.04 1.06 1.09
C LYS A 123 -12.33 0.50 0.51
N THR A 124 -12.87 1.10 -0.56
CA THR A 124 -14.09 0.65 -1.23
C THR A 124 -13.83 -0.38 -2.32
N LEU A 125 -12.56 -0.72 -2.62
CA LEU A 125 -12.23 -1.76 -3.59
C LEU A 125 -12.57 -3.12 -3.00
N GLU A 126 -13.74 -3.65 -3.34
CA GLU A 126 -14.20 -4.94 -2.85
C GLU A 126 -13.44 -6.10 -3.48
N PHE A 127 -13.04 -7.09 -2.68
CA PHE A 127 -12.47 -8.33 -3.20
C PHE A 127 -12.76 -9.47 -2.24
N SER A 128 -12.84 -10.68 -2.78
CA SER A 128 -12.95 -11.91 -2.02
C SER A 128 -11.61 -12.66 -2.07
N TYR A 129 -11.27 -13.37 -0.99
CA TYR A 129 -10.14 -14.30 -1.02
C TYR A 129 -10.30 -15.36 -2.12
N LEU A 130 -11.52 -15.83 -2.35
CA LEU A 130 -11.82 -16.88 -3.32
C LEU A 130 -11.52 -16.48 -4.77
N ASP A 131 -11.67 -15.20 -5.12
CA ASP A 131 -11.45 -14.69 -6.48
C ASP A 131 -10.09 -14.01 -6.68
N LEU A 132 -9.58 -13.33 -5.64
CA LEU A 132 -8.27 -12.68 -5.70
C LEU A 132 -7.14 -13.71 -5.51
N GLY A 133 -7.31 -14.65 -4.59
CA GLY A 133 -6.31 -15.66 -4.23
C GLY A 133 -5.01 -15.03 -3.74
N TYR A 134 -3.88 -15.74 -3.88
CA TYR A 134 -2.58 -15.28 -3.37
C TYR A 134 -1.42 -15.32 -4.39
N GLU A 135 -1.51 -16.06 -5.49
CA GLU A 135 -0.36 -16.34 -6.37
C GLU A 135 0.27 -15.09 -7.01
N HIS A 136 -0.52 -14.05 -7.25
CA HIS A 136 -0.03 -12.81 -7.86
C HIS A 136 0.19 -11.67 -6.84
N LEU A 137 0.16 -11.98 -5.55
CA LEU A 137 0.35 -11.01 -4.48
C LEU A 137 1.79 -11.03 -3.99
N GLU A 138 2.65 -10.20 -4.61
CA GLU A 138 4.11 -10.18 -4.40
C GLU A 138 4.56 -9.94 -2.94
N LEU A 139 3.69 -9.36 -2.11
CA LEU A 139 4.01 -9.18 -0.70
C LEU A 139 3.93 -10.46 0.11
N LEU A 140 3.27 -11.52 -0.36
CA LEU A 140 3.10 -12.78 0.37
C LEU A 140 4.26 -13.74 0.10
N ASN A 141 4.71 -14.44 1.13
CA ASN A 141 5.66 -15.53 1.02
C ASN A 141 4.98 -16.89 1.24
N LYS A 142 5.73 -17.98 1.04
CA LYS A 142 5.22 -19.36 1.18
C LYS A 142 4.61 -19.67 2.57
N THR A 143 5.15 -19.07 3.63
CA THR A 143 4.62 -19.25 4.99
C THR A 143 3.30 -18.53 5.15
N ASP A 144 3.19 -17.30 4.64
CA ASP A 144 1.94 -16.54 4.68
C ASP A 144 0.85 -17.29 3.90
N VAL A 145 1.17 -17.75 2.69
CA VAL A 145 0.26 -18.55 1.85
C VAL A 145 -0.24 -19.78 2.58
N LYS A 146 0.64 -20.53 3.25
CA LYS A 146 0.24 -21.70 4.04
C LYS A 146 -0.77 -21.33 5.13
N LEU A 147 -0.53 -20.24 5.87
CA LEU A 147 -1.46 -19.79 6.92
C LEU A 147 -2.80 -19.35 6.34
N LEU A 148 -2.80 -18.68 5.18
CA LEU A 148 -4.02 -18.27 4.49
C LEU A 148 -4.85 -19.48 4.04
N VAL A 149 -4.20 -20.50 3.47
CA VAL A 149 -4.87 -21.74 3.06
C VAL A 149 -5.38 -22.54 4.26
N GLU A 150 -4.62 -22.58 5.35
CA GLU A 150 -5.08 -23.20 6.61
C GLU A 150 -6.33 -22.50 7.17
N LEU A 151 -6.41 -21.17 7.05
CA LEU A 151 -7.51 -20.37 7.60
C LEU A 151 -8.74 -20.32 6.68
N TRP A 152 -8.55 -20.16 5.37
CA TRP A 152 -9.62 -19.86 4.40
C TRP A 152 -9.79 -20.92 3.30
N GLY A 153 -8.97 -21.98 3.30
CA GLY A 153 -8.95 -23.00 2.26
C GLY A 153 -8.24 -22.55 0.98
N GLU A 154 -8.28 -23.37 -0.05
CA GLU A 154 -7.74 -23.02 -1.37
C GLU A 154 -8.68 -22.05 -2.11
N PRO A 155 -8.18 -20.95 -2.70
CA PRO A 155 -9.00 -20.06 -3.49
C PRO A 155 -9.37 -20.71 -4.82
N LYS A 156 -10.45 -20.22 -5.45
CA LYS A 156 -10.91 -20.75 -6.74
C LYS A 156 -10.13 -20.18 -7.92
N LYS A 157 -9.58 -18.99 -7.75
CA LYS A 157 -8.87 -18.22 -8.79
C LYS A 157 -7.75 -17.42 -8.17
N HIS A 158 -6.86 -16.95 -9.04
CA HIS A 158 -5.79 -16.03 -8.71
C HIS A 158 -5.83 -14.82 -9.63
N SER A 159 -5.75 -13.63 -9.06
CA SER A 159 -5.80 -12.36 -9.76
C SER A 159 -4.99 -11.30 -9.01
N THR A 160 -5.05 -10.06 -9.48
CA THR A 160 -4.58 -8.89 -8.74
C THR A 160 -5.73 -7.91 -8.57
N LEU A 161 -5.65 -7.07 -7.54
CA LEU A 161 -6.67 -6.04 -7.32
C LEU A 161 -6.74 -5.09 -8.52
N HIS A 162 -5.61 -4.86 -9.20
CA HIS A 162 -5.54 -4.10 -10.45
C HIS A 162 -6.41 -4.70 -11.57
N LYS A 163 -6.40 -6.04 -11.71
CA LYS A 163 -7.21 -6.71 -12.73
C LYS A 163 -8.71 -6.65 -12.39
N ILE A 164 -9.05 -6.79 -11.11
CA ILE A 164 -10.45 -6.74 -10.64
C ILE A 164 -11.04 -5.34 -10.83
N HIS A 165 -10.31 -4.29 -10.42
CA HIS A 165 -10.77 -2.89 -10.44
C HIS A 165 -10.05 -2.05 -11.49
N LYS A 166 -9.88 -2.63 -12.69
CA LYS A 166 -9.13 -1.98 -13.79
C LYS A 166 -9.76 -0.66 -14.22
N ASP A 167 -11.08 -0.59 -14.17
CA ASP A 167 -11.87 0.61 -14.44
C ASP A 167 -11.52 1.76 -13.50
N VAL A 168 -11.43 1.48 -12.19
CA VAL A 168 -11.00 2.47 -11.18
C VAL A 168 -9.59 2.95 -11.49
N TRP A 169 -8.66 2.04 -11.81
CA TRP A 169 -7.31 2.43 -12.20
C TRP A 169 -7.31 3.39 -13.40
N VAL A 170 -8.02 3.02 -14.47
CA VAL A 170 -8.09 3.82 -15.71
C VAL A 170 -8.70 5.20 -15.46
N GLN A 171 -9.69 5.31 -14.57
CA GLN A 171 -10.25 6.60 -14.16
C GLN A 171 -9.19 7.50 -13.55
N TYR A 172 -8.44 7.02 -12.56
CA TYR A 172 -7.40 7.81 -11.89
C TYR A 172 -6.21 8.10 -12.78
N GLU A 173 -5.86 7.17 -13.67
CA GLU A 173 -4.81 7.36 -14.66
C GLU A 173 -5.15 8.54 -15.60
N LYS A 174 -6.38 8.61 -16.11
CA LYS A 174 -6.87 9.74 -16.93
C LYS A 174 -6.96 11.03 -16.13
N ALA A 175 -7.47 10.98 -14.90
CA ALA A 175 -7.61 12.15 -14.04
C ALA A 175 -6.23 12.78 -13.72
N LEU A 176 -5.22 11.95 -13.51
CA LEU A 176 -3.86 12.40 -13.25
C LEU A 176 -3.26 13.12 -14.46
N LEU A 177 -3.47 12.60 -15.68
CA LEU A 177 -3.02 13.27 -16.92
C LEU A 177 -3.60 14.69 -17.04
N LEU A 178 -4.92 14.83 -16.84
CA LEU A 178 -5.59 16.12 -16.91
C LEU A 178 -5.05 17.10 -15.87
N LYS A 179 -4.78 16.63 -14.64
CA LYS A 179 -4.16 17.44 -13.59
C LYS A 179 -2.76 17.92 -14.01
N GLN A 180 -1.91 17.03 -14.52
CA GLN A 180 -0.56 17.36 -14.98
C GLN A 180 -0.57 18.38 -16.13
N GLN A 181 -1.45 18.23 -17.10
CA GLN A 181 -1.60 19.17 -18.22
C GLN A 181 -2.06 20.56 -17.74
N ASN A 182 -3.00 20.62 -16.80
CA ASN A 182 -3.47 21.88 -16.24
C ASN A 182 -2.40 22.61 -15.40
N GLU A 183 -1.59 21.87 -14.64
CA GLU A 183 -0.47 22.43 -13.89
C GLU A 183 0.63 22.97 -14.81
N GLN A 184 0.95 22.25 -15.89
CA GLN A 184 1.87 22.76 -16.92
C GLN A 184 1.36 24.05 -17.54
N ARG A 185 0.08 24.13 -17.94
CA ARG A 185 -0.50 25.37 -18.50
C ARG A 185 -0.39 26.56 -17.55
N LYS A 186 -0.63 26.37 -16.25
CA LYS A 186 -0.51 27.44 -15.24
C LYS A 186 0.91 27.95 -15.01
N LEU A 187 1.94 27.22 -15.46
CA LEU A 187 3.33 27.68 -15.38
C LEU A 187 3.74 28.54 -16.59
N PHE A 188 2.93 28.55 -17.66
CA PHE A 188 3.18 29.31 -18.88
C PHE A 188 2.31 30.58 -19.01
N PHE A 189 1.49 30.89 -18.00
CA PHE A 189 0.69 32.11 -17.86
C PHE A 189 0.95 32.75 -16.50
#